data_AF-A0A2G4SXT0-F1
#
_entry.id   AF-A0A2G4SXT0-F1
#
_cell.length_a   1.000
_cell.length_b   1.000
_cell.length_c   1.000
_cell.angle_alpha   90.00
_cell.angle_beta   90.00
_cell.angle_gamma   90.00
#
_symmetry.space_group_name_H-M   'P 1'
#
loop_
_entity.id
_entity.type
_entity.pdbx_description
1 polymer ?
#
loop_
_entity_poly.entity_id
_entity_poly.type
_entity_poly.pdbx_seq_one_letter_code
_entity_poly.pdbx_strand_id
1 'polypeptide(L)'
;MSQYYNPPTLFRAPVSVRKMVKILQDPAIFASVAAITVVGSLGTWFYYFRKRPTRVLDQHTTKEFKLQAITPTSHNTSIYRFSLPRQNDVLGLPIGQHIVLTANINGKEVSRSYTPITSDEEKGYFELLIKNYPNGTLTRHISKMKVGDRIGVRGPKGAFIYSPNMVKEIGMVAGGTGITPMLQIIKAILRNPADKTKISLIFGNVTKSDILLEEELQGLVEQHPDRFNVYHVLNEPPENWNQGVGFITKDILEQRLPKPSNDVKILVCGPPPMVKAVTNATTDLGYEPPRTVSKLTDQVFKF
;
A
#
# COMPACT_ATOMS: atom_id res chain seq x y z
N MET A 1 -4.01 48.71 82.03
CA MET A 1 -5.04 47.66 81.92
C MET A 1 -4.93 47.02 80.55
N SER A 2 -4.97 45.68 80.49
CA SER A 2 -5.13 44.84 79.29
C SER A 2 -3.90 44.70 78.37
N GLN A 3 -3.45 43.54 77.89
CA GLN A 3 -3.50 42.13 78.29
C GLN A 3 -2.55 41.41 77.29
N TYR A 4 -1.90 40.34 77.73
CA TYR A 4 -0.96 39.53 76.96
C TYR A 4 -1.60 38.81 75.75
N TYR A 5 -0.89 38.76 74.62
CA TYR A 5 -1.08 37.72 73.60
C TYR A 5 0.29 37.24 73.11
N ASN A 6 0.68 36.03 73.50
CA ASN A 6 1.90 35.38 73.04
C ASN A 6 1.49 34.28 72.04
N PRO A 7 1.85 34.38 70.74
CA PRO A 7 1.47 33.38 69.76
C PRO A 7 2.30 32.09 69.92
N PRO A 8 1.76 30.93 69.50
CA PRO A 8 2.41 29.64 69.69
C PRO A 8 3.71 29.52 68.89
N THR A 9 4.70 28.88 69.50
CA THR A 9 5.98 28.51 68.89
C THR A 9 5.76 27.59 67.70
N LEU A 10 5.89 28.15 66.49
CA LEU A 10 5.98 27.40 65.24
C LEU A 10 7.03 26.29 65.35
N PHE A 11 6.59 25.04 65.16
CA PHE A 11 7.44 23.86 65.04
C PHE A 11 8.60 24.16 64.07
N ARG A 12 9.81 24.31 64.61
CA ARG A 12 11.01 24.51 63.79
C ARG A 12 11.38 23.16 63.16
N ALA A 13 11.27 23.06 61.84
CA ALA A 13 11.70 21.88 61.09
C ALA A 13 13.13 21.45 61.49
N PRO A 14 13.41 20.13 61.61
CA PRO A 14 14.72 19.61 62.00
C PRO A 14 15.85 20.18 61.13
N VAL A 15 17.06 20.31 61.69
CA VAL A 15 18.24 20.87 60.99
C VAL A 15 18.56 20.12 59.69
N SER A 16 18.30 18.82 59.64
CA SER A 16 18.43 17.99 58.43
C SER A 16 17.49 18.44 57.31
N VAL A 17 16.23 18.73 57.64
CA VAL A 17 15.22 19.23 56.70
C VAL A 17 15.61 20.63 56.21
N ARG A 18 16.10 21.51 57.09
CA ARG A 18 16.57 22.85 56.68
C ARG A 18 17.82 22.83 55.79
N LYS A 19 18.74 21.89 56.04
CA LYS A 19 19.91 21.68 55.16
C LYS A 19 19.49 21.15 53.80
N MET A 20 18.57 20.18 53.74
CA MET A 20 17.99 19.70 52.47
C MET A 20 17.30 20.82 51.69
N VAL A 21 16.50 21.65 52.38
CA VAL A 21 15.80 22.79 51.74
C VAL A 21 16.79 23.81 51.17
N LYS A 22 17.89 24.12 51.87
CA LYS A 22 18.95 25.02 51.36
C LYS A 22 19.68 24.45 50.14
N ILE A 23 19.95 23.14 50.11
CA ILE A 23 20.59 22.47 48.97
C ILE A 23 19.69 22.52 47.74
N LEU A 24 18.38 22.35 47.92
CA LEU A 24 17.39 22.44 46.83
C LEU A 24 17.14 23.87 46.34
N GLN A 25 17.46 24.89 47.15
CA GLN A 25 17.36 26.32 46.80
C GLN A 25 18.65 26.88 46.19
N ASP A 26 19.71 26.08 46.05
CA ASP A 26 20.95 26.51 45.40
C ASP A 26 20.70 26.68 43.88
N PRO A 27 20.86 27.90 43.33
CA PRO A 27 20.64 28.16 41.91
C PRO A 27 21.48 27.27 40.99
N ALA A 28 22.69 26.87 41.40
CA ALA A 28 23.56 26.01 40.62
C ALA A 28 23.05 24.57 40.57
N ILE A 29 22.51 24.06 41.69
CA ILE A 29 21.91 22.71 41.74
C ILE A 29 20.61 22.68 40.93
N PHE A 30 19.77 23.72 41.06
CA PHE A 30 18.54 23.84 40.26
C PHE A 30 18.84 23.92 38.77
N ALA A 31 19.82 24.74 38.35
CA ALA A 31 20.24 24.85 36.96
C ALA A 31 20.80 23.52 36.42
N SER A 32 21.57 22.79 37.23
CA SER A 32 22.13 21.48 36.86
C SER A 32 21.05 20.42 36.66
N VAL A 33 20.08 20.35 37.58
CA VAL A 33 18.93 19.43 37.47
C VAL A 33 18.07 19.79 36.26
N ALA A 34 17.79 21.08 36.04
CA ALA A 34 17.05 21.54 34.87
C ALA A 34 17.76 21.17 33.56
N ALA A 35 19.08 21.36 33.48
CA ALA A 35 19.88 21.00 32.30
C ALA A 35 19.85 19.48 32.03
N ILE A 36 20.02 18.64 33.06
CA ILE A 36 19.93 17.17 32.93
C ILE A 36 18.54 16.75 32.46
N THR A 37 17.49 17.38 32.99
CA THR A 37 16.10 17.06 32.64
C THR A 37 15.80 17.45 31.20
N VAL A 38 16.28 18.62 30.73
CA VAL A 38 16.14 19.07 29.35
C VAL A 38 16.92 18.17 28.39
N VAL A 39 18.18 17.81 28.71
CA VAL A 39 18.98 16.91 27.88
C VAL A 39 18.37 15.51 27.84
N GLY A 40 17.88 14.99 28.98
CA GLY A 40 17.19 13.69 29.05
C GLY A 40 15.88 13.70 28.26
N SER A 41 15.11 14.80 28.33
CA SER A 41 13.85 14.97 27.58
C SER A 41 14.10 15.12 26.08
N LEU A 42 15.14 15.87 25.67
CA LEU A 42 15.55 15.98 24.28
C LEU A 42 16.12 14.67 23.75
N GLY A 43 16.90 13.95 24.55
CA GLY A 43 17.45 12.64 24.20
C GLY A 43 16.37 11.59 24.02
N THR A 44 15.40 11.54 24.94
CA THR A 44 14.22 10.65 24.82
C THR A 44 13.33 11.07 23.66
N TRP A 45 13.01 12.36 23.51
CA TRP A 45 12.24 12.86 22.37
C TRP A 45 12.93 12.54 21.04
N PHE A 46 14.24 12.81 20.91
CA PHE A 46 15.03 12.48 19.71
C PHE A 46 15.04 10.98 19.44
N TYR A 47 15.21 10.15 20.48
CA TYR A 47 15.16 8.70 20.39
C TYR A 47 13.78 8.19 19.91
N TYR A 48 12.68 8.70 20.49
CA TYR A 48 11.32 8.35 20.08
C TYR A 48 10.96 8.89 18.70
N PHE A 49 11.43 10.09 18.35
CA PHE A 49 11.19 10.72 17.05
C PHE A 49 11.90 9.95 15.93
N ARG A 50 13.14 9.48 16.17
CA ARG A 50 13.88 8.63 15.22
C ARG A 50 13.21 7.28 14.98
N LYS A 51 12.45 6.78 15.95
CA LYS A 51 11.74 5.49 15.88
C LYS A 51 10.36 5.58 15.24
N ARG A 52 9.83 6.75 14.89
CA ARG A 52 8.53 6.81 14.19
C ARG A 52 8.70 6.43 12.71
N PRO A 53 7.86 5.53 12.16
CA PRO A 53 7.81 5.28 10.73
C PRO A 53 7.55 6.59 9.98
N THR A 54 8.37 6.88 8.98
CA THR A 54 8.09 7.99 8.06
C THR A 54 7.51 7.47 6.76
N ARG A 55 6.58 8.22 6.17
CA ARG A 55 6.05 7.97 4.83
C ARG A 55 7.03 8.58 3.84
N VAL A 56 7.54 7.77 2.92
CA VAL A 56 8.68 8.18 2.09
C VAL A 56 8.29 8.79 0.75
N LEU A 57 7.08 8.49 0.26
CA LEU A 57 6.60 8.97 -1.03
C LEU A 57 6.44 10.49 -1.06
N ASP A 58 6.71 11.09 -2.21
CA ASP A 58 6.45 12.49 -2.52
C ASP A 58 5.77 12.61 -3.89
N GLN A 59 4.67 13.36 -3.94
CA GLN A 59 3.79 13.39 -5.10
C GLN A 59 4.41 14.15 -6.28
N HIS A 60 5.35 15.08 -6.01
CA HIS A 60 5.90 15.99 -6.99
C HIS A 60 7.38 15.72 -7.27
N THR A 61 8.12 15.31 -6.24
CA THR A 61 9.56 15.08 -6.32
C THR A 61 9.88 13.59 -6.46
N THR A 62 10.65 13.27 -7.51
CA THR A 62 11.24 11.94 -7.68
C THR A 62 12.31 11.70 -6.62
N LYS A 63 12.23 10.55 -5.95
CA LYS A 63 13.24 10.07 -4.99
C LYS A 63 13.85 8.76 -5.50
N GLU A 64 15.14 8.57 -5.27
CA GLU A 64 15.89 7.41 -5.75
C GLU A 64 15.94 6.29 -4.72
N PHE A 65 15.41 5.12 -5.07
CA PHE A 65 15.37 3.94 -4.21
C PHE A 65 16.32 2.86 -4.72
N LYS A 66 17.08 2.25 -3.80
CA LYS A 66 18.10 1.26 -4.12
C LYS A 66 17.49 -0.13 -4.27
N LEU A 67 17.81 -0.82 -5.35
CA LEU A 67 17.45 -2.22 -5.59
C LEU A 67 18.23 -3.11 -4.62
N GLN A 68 17.50 -3.79 -3.74
CA GLN A 68 18.04 -4.63 -2.68
C GLN A 68 18.07 -6.10 -3.08
N ALA A 69 17.05 -6.60 -3.79
CA ALA A 69 16.97 -7.99 -4.23
C ALA A 69 16.11 -8.15 -5.49
N ILE A 70 16.38 -9.21 -6.24
CA ILE A 70 15.61 -9.64 -7.40
C ILE A 70 15.27 -11.12 -7.21
N THR A 71 13.98 -11.46 -7.24
CA THR A 71 13.49 -12.84 -7.12
C THR A 71 12.77 -13.23 -8.41
N PRO A 72 13.32 -14.11 -9.25
CA PRO A 72 12.63 -14.63 -10.43
C PRO A 72 11.36 -15.40 -10.02
N THR A 73 10.23 -15.15 -10.69
CA THR A 73 8.97 -15.87 -10.44
C THR A 73 8.51 -16.69 -11.63
N SER A 74 8.85 -16.27 -12.85
CA SER A 74 8.59 -17.03 -14.07
C SER A 74 9.62 -16.69 -15.15
N HIS A 75 9.47 -17.25 -16.35
CA HIS A 75 10.39 -17.05 -17.47
C HIS A 75 10.56 -15.57 -17.88
N ASN A 76 9.59 -14.71 -17.59
CA ASN A 76 9.64 -13.28 -17.92
C ASN A 76 9.16 -12.38 -16.80
N THR A 77 8.99 -12.87 -15.57
CA THR A 77 8.52 -12.06 -14.45
C THR A 77 9.45 -12.22 -13.25
N SER A 78 9.68 -11.11 -12.54
CA SER A 78 10.46 -11.11 -11.31
C SER A 78 9.91 -10.10 -10.31
N ILE A 79 10.15 -10.37 -9.04
CA ILE A 79 9.90 -9.44 -7.94
C ILE A 79 11.18 -8.63 -7.69
N TYR A 80 11.05 -7.31 -7.70
CA TYR A 80 12.14 -6.37 -7.43
C TYR A 80 11.88 -5.71 -6.09
N ARG A 81 12.76 -5.95 -5.12
CA ARG A 81 12.69 -5.37 -3.77
C ARG A 81 13.57 -4.13 -3.70
N PHE A 82 12.98 -2.98 -3.35
CA PHE A 82 13.69 -1.72 -3.19
C PHE A 82 13.71 -1.30 -1.72
N SER A 83 14.88 -0.90 -1.22
CA SER A 83 15.04 -0.46 0.17
C SER A 83 14.54 0.96 0.37
N LEU A 84 13.79 1.19 1.45
CA LEU A 84 13.45 2.53 1.95
C LEU A 84 14.64 3.16 2.70
N PRO A 85 14.64 4.49 2.93
CA PRO A 85 15.75 5.19 3.59
C PRO A 85 16.08 4.66 4.99
N ARG A 86 15.08 4.20 5.76
CA ARG A 86 15.25 3.59 7.08
C ARG A 86 14.48 2.29 7.18
N GLN A 87 14.97 1.36 8.00
CA GLN A 87 14.35 0.04 8.21
C GLN A 87 12.93 0.09 8.77
N ASN A 88 12.54 1.17 9.46
CA ASN A 88 11.21 1.33 10.03
C ASN A 88 10.32 2.28 9.23
N ASP A 89 10.81 2.81 8.10
CA ASP A 89 9.99 3.61 7.19
C ASP A 89 8.95 2.72 6.50
N VAL A 90 7.88 3.34 6.03
CA VAL A 90 6.87 2.71 5.18
C VAL A 90 6.78 3.48 3.88
N LEU A 91 6.29 2.84 2.81
CA LEU A 91 6.16 3.52 1.54
C LEU A 91 5.20 4.72 1.66
N GLY A 92 4.09 4.56 2.38
CA GLY A 92 3.09 5.59 2.58
C GLY A 92 2.17 5.71 1.36
N LEU A 93 1.83 4.58 0.73
CA LEU A 93 0.97 4.52 -0.44
C LEU A 93 -0.48 4.22 -0.03
N PRO A 94 -1.43 5.14 -0.21
CA PRO A 94 -2.83 4.87 0.07
C PRO A 94 -3.36 3.70 -0.79
N ILE A 95 -4.24 2.88 -0.19
CA ILE A 95 -4.83 1.72 -0.86
C ILE A 95 -5.66 2.18 -2.05
N GLY A 96 -5.38 1.64 -3.25
CA GLY A 96 -5.97 2.07 -4.52
C GLY A 96 -5.07 2.97 -5.36
N GLN A 97 -3.99 3.50 -4.79
CA GLN A 97 -3.04 4.34 -5.50
C GLN A 97 -1.80 3.55 -5.93
N HIS A 98 -1.06 4.13 -6.87
CA HIS A 98 0.16 3.56 -7.43
C HIS A 98 1.33 4.55 -7.35
N ILE A 99 2.53 4.05 -7.62
CA ILE A 99 3.74 4.85 -7.79
C ILE A 99 4.08 4.99 -9.27
N VAL A 100 4.88 6.00 -9.61
CA VAL A 100 5.44 6.19 -10.95
C VAL A 100 6.94 5.96 -10.86
N LEU A 101 7.42 4.93 -11.54
CA LEU A 101 8.85 4.73 -11.76
C LEU A 101 9.33 5.66 -12.87
N THR A 102 10.53 6.19 -12.71
CA THR A 102 11.20 7.07 -13.67
C THR A 102 12.64 6.61 -13.88
N ALA A 103 13.07 6.52 -15.14
CA ALA A 103 14.46 6.26 -15.49
C ALA A 103 14.89 7.14 -16.67
N ASN A 104 16.14 7.58 -16.68
CA ASN A 104 16.74 8.21 -17.86
C ASN A 104 17.34 7.13 -18.76
N ILE A 105 16.76 6.96 -19.95
CA ILE A 105 17.17 5.96 -20.93
C ILE A 105 17.55 6.69 -22.21
N ASN A 106 18.84 6.67 -22.55
CA ASN A 106 19.40 7.36 -23.73
C ASN A 106 19.06 8.87 -23.77
N GLY A 107 19.17 9.56 -22.63
CA GLY A 107 18.91 10.99 -22.52
C GLY A 107 17.42 11.37 -22.44
N LYS A 108 16.51 10.38 -22.43
CA LYS A 108 15.06 10.60 -22.32
C LYS A 108 14.53 10.04 -21.01
N GLU A 109 13.76 10.84 -20.27
CA GLU A 109 13.02 10.36 -19.12
C GLU A 109 11.86 9.47 -19.58
N VAL A 110 11.85 8.23 -19.10
CA VAL A 110 10.78 7.27 -19.33
C VAL A 110 10.11 6.98 -17.99
N SER A 111 8.78 7.08 -17.96
CA SER A 111 8.01 6.84 -16.74
C SER A 111 6.85 5.87 -16.96
N ARG A 112 6.56 5.01 -15.97
CA ARG A 112 5.41 4.10 -15.98
C ARG A 112 4.86 3.90 -14.56
N SER A 113 3.56 3.64 -14.49
CA SER A 113 2.86 3.34 -13.24
C SER A 113 3.06 1.89 -12.80
N TYR A 114 3.26 1.68 -11.50
CA TYR A 114 3.33 0.37 -10.87
C TYR A 114 2.62 0.41 -9.51
N THR A 115 1.86 -0.63 -9.21
CA THR A 115 1.35 -0.85 -7.85
C THR A 115 2.23 -1.88 -7.15
N PRO A 116 2.85 -1.53 -6.01
CA PRO A 116 3.58 -2.47 -5.17
C PRO A 116 2.70 -3.63 -4.68
N ILE A 117 3.30 -4.81 -4.55
CA ILE A 117 2.65 -6.00 -3.98
C ILE A 117 2.77 -6.07 -2.44
N THR A 118 3.59 -5.18 -1.88
CA THR A 118 3.69 -4.85 -0.45
C THR A 118 2.77 -3.67 -0.08
N SER A 119 2.54 -3.52 1.21
CA SER A 119 1.76 -2.46 1.85
C SER A 119 2.58 -1.72 2.91
N ASP A 120 1.95 -0.84 3.68
CA ASP A 120 2.59 -0.18 4.82
C ASP A 120 2.80 -1.12 6.05
N GLU A 121 2.41 -2.39 5.95
CA GLU A 121 2.78 -3.43 6.94
C GLU A 121 4.23 -3.85 6.82
N GLU A 122 4.76 -3.85 5.60
CA GLU A 122 6.15 -4.15 5.32
C GLU A 122 7.00 -2.89 5.50
N LYS A 123 7.90 -2.95 6.47
CA LYS A 123 8.77 -1.83 6.82
C LYS A 123 10.13 -1.95 6.16
N GLY A 124 10.69 -0.81 5.77
CA GLY A 124 12.05 -0.70 5.27
C GLY A 124 12.25 -1.09 3.80
N TYR A 125 11.21 -1.59 3.12
CA TYR A 125 11.27 -1.91 1.70
C TYR A 125 9.89 -1.83 1.04
N PHE A 126 9.86 -1.86 -0.29
CA PHE A 126 8.66 -2.18 -1.07
C PHE A 126 9.03 -3.10 -2.23
N GLU A 127 8.06 -3.86 -2.72
CA GLU A 127 8.28 -4.82 -3.82
C GLU A 127 7.39 -4.57 -5.02
N LEU A 128 7.98 -4.70 -6.20
CA LEU A 128 7.30 -4.60 -7.48
C LEU A 128 7.39 -5.92 -8.23
N LEU A 129 6.23 -6.48 -8.59
CA LEU A 129 6.15 -7.57 -9.55
C LEU A 129 6.19 -6.99 -10.97
N ILE A 130 7.23 -7.32 -11.74
CA ILE A 130 7.44 -6.73 -13.06
C ILE A 130 7.61 -7.84 -14.10
N LYS A 131 6.68 -7.87 -15.06
CA LYS A 131 6.80 -8.68 -16.28
C LYS A 131 7.66 -7.93 -17.29
N ASN A 132 8.72 -8.58 -17.75
CA ASN A 132 9.60 -8.08 -18.80
C ASN A 132 8.93 -8.29 -20.16
N TYR A 133 8.69 -7.18 -20.86
CA TYR A 133 8.19 -7.21 -22.22
C TYR A 133 9.36 -6.93 -23.16
N PRO A 134 9.63 -7.79 -24.16
CA PRO A 134 10.73 -7.57 -25.09
C PRO A 134 10.73 -6.16 -25.68
N ASN A 135 9.56 -5.63 -26.04
CA ASN A 135 9.40 -4.29 -26.62
C ASN A 135 9.17 -3.17 -25.60
N GLY A 136 9.20 -3.46 -24.30
CA GLY A 136 8.97 -2.48 -23.24
C GLY A 136 10.23 -1.69 -22.90
N THR A 137 10.19 -0.36 -23.07
CA THR A 137 11.37 0.50 -22.81
C THR A 137 11.82 0.43 -21.36
N LEU A 138 10.92 0.66 -20.41
CA LEU A 138 11.26 0.70 -18.98
C LEU A 138 11.44 -0.71 -18.40
N THR A 139 10.60 -1.67 -18.78
CA THR A 139 10.71 -3.05 -18.29
C THR A 139 12.01 -3.70 -18.74
N ARG A 140 12.49 -3.43 -19.96
CA ARG A 140 13.82 -3.85 -20.42
C ARG A 140 14.95 -3.18 -19.63
N HIS A 141 14.83 -1.90 -19.30
CA HIS A 141 15.81 -1.21 -18.45
C HIS A 141 15.87 -1.85 -17.06
N ILE A 142 14.72 -2.08 -16.42
CA ILE A 142 14.63 -2.72 -15.10
C ILE A 142 15.20 -4.14 -15.12
N SER A 143 14.93 -4.92 -16.18
CA SER A 143 15.46 -6.29 -16.32
C SER A 143 17.00 -6.38 -16.37
N LYS A 144 17.68 -5.25 -16.64
CA LYS A 144 19.14 -5.15 -16.69
C LYS A 144 19.74 -4.58 -15.40
N MET A 145 18.91 -4.11 -14.47
CA MET A 145 19.37 -3.60 -13.19
C MET A 145 20.02 -4.72 -12.37
N LYS A 146 21.02 -4.35 -11.59
CA LYS A 146 21.69 -5.22 -10.62
C LYS A 146 21.39 -4.73 -9.21
N VAL A 147 21.48 -5.65 -8.24
CA VAL A 147 21.43 -5.26 -6.82
C VAL A 147 22.48 -4.18 -6.58
N GLY A 148 22.06 -3.07 -5.98
CA GLY A 148 22.88 -1.87 -5.84
C GLY A 148 22.40 -0.68 -6.67
N ASP A 149 21.79 -0.93 -7.83
CA ASP A 149 21.29 0.12 -8.73
C ASP A 149 20.12 0.87 -8.09
N ARG A 150 19.76 2.02 -8.68
CA ARG A 150 18.69 2.88 -8.18
C ARG A 150 17.65 3.14 -9.25
N ILE A 151 16.41 3.34 -8.81
CA ILE A 151 15.30 3.77 -9.66
C ILE A 151 14.62 4.99 -9.04
N GLY A 152 14.25 5.94 -9.88
CA GLY A 152 13.47 7.08 -9.47
C GLY A 152 12.01 6.68 -9.24
N VAL A 153 11.44 7.16 -8.15
CA VAL A 153 10.05 6.91 -7.77
C VAL A 153 9.41 8.21 -7.31
N ARG A 154 8.19 8.48 -7.79
CA ARG A 154 7.30 9.51 -7.25
C ARG A 154 5.90 8.97 -7.04
N GLY A 155 5.16 9.55 -6.09
CA GLY A 155 3.83 9.09 -5.73
C GLY A 155 3.38 9.68 -4.39
N PRO A 156 2.16 9.39 -3.95
CA PRO A 156 1.19 8.53 -4.62
C PRO A 156 0.55 9.19 -5.85
N LYS A 157 0.00 8.36 -6.75
CA LYS A 157 -0.78 8.78 -7.93
C LYS A 157 -2.02 7.90 -8.07
N GLY A 158 -3.04 8.42 -8.76
CA GLY A 158 -4.32 7.74 -8.98
C GLY A 158 -5.46 8.35 -8.18
N ALA A 159 -6.67 8.26 -8.72
CA ALA A 159 -7.88 8.83 -8.13
C ALA A 159 -8.61 7.86 -7.17
N PHE A 160 -8.31 6.57 -7.24
CA PHE A 160 -8.94 5.58 -6.36
C PHE A 160 -8.27 5.60 -4.99
N ILE A 161 -9.08 5.71 -3.95
CA ILE A 161 -8.64 5.55 -2.56
C ILE A 161 -9.71 4.69 -1.88
N TYR A 162 -9.32 3.51 -1.43
CA TYR A 162 -10.20 2.59 -0.74
C TYR A 162 -10.42 3.04 0.71
N SER A 163 -11.65 2.92 1.20
CA SER A 163 -11.98 2.98 2.62
C SER A 163 -12.79 1.75 3.03
N PRO A 164 -12.61 1.23 4.26
CA PRO A 164 -13.31 0.02 4.69
C PRO A 164 -14.82 0.12 4.54
N ASN A 165 -15.45 -0.94 4.05
CA ASN A 165 -16.90 -0.99 3.79
C ASN A 165 -17.43 0.12 2.87
N MET A 166 -16.61 0.70 1.97
CA MET A 166 -17.09 1.76 1.06
C MET A 166 -18.24 1.32 0.15
N VAL A 167 -18.30 0.01 -0.13
CA VAL A 167 -19.40 -0.69 -0.82
C VAL A 167 -19.51 -2.10 -0.26
N LYS A 168 -20.68 -2.74 -0.42
CA LYS A 168 -20.89 -4.14 -0.03
C LYS A 168 -20.12 -5.14 -0.87
N GLU A 169 -20.03 -4.93 -2.18
CA GLU A 169 -19.37 -5.88 -3.08
C GLU A 169 -18.47 -5.17 -4.09
N ILE A 170 -17.29 -5.75 -4.33
CA ILE A 170 -16.36 -5.30 -5.35
C ILE A 170 -16.12 -6.43 -6.35
N GLY A 171 -16.54 -6.19 -7.59
CA GLY A 171 -16.13 -7.00 -8.72
C GLY A 171 -14.79 -6.50 -9.27
N MET A 172 -13.85 -7.40 -9.55
CA MET A 172 -12.53 -7.06 -10.09
C MET A 172 -12.29 -7.82 -11.37
N VAL A 173 -11.77 -7.16 -12.40
CA VAL A 173 -11.36 -7.77 -13.67
C VAL A 173 -9.91 -7.39 -13.96
N ALA A 174 -9.02 -8.38 -13.86
CA ALA A 174 -7.60 -8.22 -14.06
C ALA A 174 -7.10 -8.95 -15.29
N GLY A 175 -6.11 -8.39 -15.98
CA GLY A 175 -5.38 -9.04 -17.06
C GLY A 175 -3.87 -8.95 -16.87
N GLY A 176 -3.17 -10.08 -16.80
CA GLY A 176 -1.71 -10.13 -16.62
C GLY A 176 -1.24 -9.32 -15.39
N THR A 177 -0.37 -8.33 -15.59
CA THR A 177 0.14 -7.48 -14.50
C THR A 177 -0.90 -6.55 -13.88
N GLY A 178 -2.11 -6.45 -14.46
CA GLY A 178 -3.24 -5.74 -13.87
C GLY A 178 -3.77 -6.34 -12.56
N ILE A 179 -3.20 -7.46 -12.10
CA ILE A 179 -3.51 -8.06 -10.80
C ILE A 179 -3.00 -7.22 -9.62
N THR A 180 -1.93 -6.44 -9.77
CA THR A 180 -1.28 -5.81 -8.60
C THR A 180 -2.14 -4.71 -7.94
N PRO A 181 -2.88 -3.84 -8.66
CA PRO A 181 -3.86 -2.96 -8.03
C PRO A 181 -4.99 -3.72 -7.31
N MET A 182 -5.41 -4.86 -7.87
CA MET A 182 -6.47 -5.68 -7.28
C MET A 182 -5.99 -6.32 -5.98
N LEU A 183 -4.80 -6.93 -5.99
CA LEU A 183 -4.22 -7.57 -4.81
C LEU A 183 -4.02 -6.59 -3.65
N GLN A 184 -3.59 -5.35 -3.94
CA GLN A 184 -3.45 -4.31 -2.92
C GLN A 184 -4.78 -4.06 -2.18
N ILE A 185 -5.89 -3.98 -2.92
CA ILE A 185 -7.23 -3.76 -2.35
C ILE A 185 -7.73 -5.03 -1.65
N ILE A 186 -7.57 -6.20 -2.26
CA ILE A 186 -7.95 -7.49 -1.68
C ILE A 186 -7.30 -7.69 -0.31
N LYS A 187 -5.98 -7.53 -0.21
CA LYS A 187 -5.24 -7.66 1.06
C LYS A 187 -5.72 -6.66 2.10
N ALA A 188 -6.00 -5.42 1.71
CA ALA A 188 -6.47 -4.40 2.64
C ALA A 188 -7.85 -4.73 3.23
N ILE A 189 -8.76 -5.24 2.40
CA ILE A 189 -10.11 -5.66 2.82
C ILE A 189 -10.02 -6.88 3.75
N LEU A 190 -9.37 -7.95 3.29
CA LEU A 190 -9.40 -9.25 3.98
C LEU A 190 -8.65 -9.23 5.31
N ARG A 191 -7.61 -8.40 5.42
CA ARG A 191 -6.86 -8.21 6.67
C ARG A 191 -7.63 -7.41 7.73
N ASN A 192 -8.63 -6.62 7.35
CA ASN A 192 -9.39 -5.81 8.28
C ASN A 192 -10.66 -6.57 8.76
N PRO A 193 -10.72 -7.04 10.01
CA PRO A 193 -11.87 -7.81 10.49
C PRO A 193 -13.17 -6.99 10.56
N ALA A 194 -13.08 -5.66 10.63
CA ALA A 194 -14.23 -4.76 10.61
C ALA A 194 -14.76 -4.52 9.18
N ASP A 195 -14.03 -4.95 8.16
CA ASP A 195 -14.42 -4.82 6.77
C ASP A 195 -15.25 -6.03 6.32
N LYS A 196 -16.43 -5.76 5.78
CA LYS A 196 -17.44 -6.74 5.36
C LYS A 196 -17.62 -6.80 3.83
N THR A 197 -16.87 -6.02 3.06
CA THR A 197 -16.91 -6.02 1.59
C THR A 197 -16.60 -7.40 0.99
N LYS A 198 -17.50 -7.97 0.16
CA LYS A 198 -17.23 -9.20 -0.60
C LYS A 198 -16.51 -8.88 -1.91
N ILE A 199 -15.67 -9.80 -2.37
CA ILE A 199 -14.82 -9.60 -3.54
C ILE A 199 -14.94 -10.79 -4.48
N SER A 200 -15.18 -10.50 -5.76
CA SER A 200 -15.11 -11.48 -6.85
C SER A 200 -14.08 -11.01 -7.88
N LEU A 201 -13.04 -11.82 -8.13
CA LEU A 201 -11.99 -11.50 -9.10
C LEU A 201 -12.11 -12.41 -10.33
N ILE A 202 -12.19 -11.81 -11.51
CA ILE A 202 -11.98 -12.49 -12.79
C ILE A 202 -10.56 -12.17 -13.27
N PHE A 203 -9.73 -13.19 -13.45
CA PHE A 203 -8.32 -13.00 -13.80
C PHE A 203 -7.95 -13.67 -15.12
N GLY A 204 -7.71 -12.85 -16.15
CA GLY A 204 -7.38 -13.27 -17.49
C GLY A 204 -5.87 -13.36 -17.76
N ASN A 205 -5.41 -14.49 -18.28
CA ASN A 205 -4.03 -14.72 -18.71
C ASN A 205 -3.99 -15.53 -20.02
N VAL A 206 -2.82 -15.61 -20.66
CA VAL A 206 -2.68 -16.42 -21.89
C VAL A 206 -2.62 -17.89 -21.52
N THR A 207 -1.58 -18.30 -20.80
CA THR A 207 -1.37 -19.69 -20.35
C THR A 207 -1.52 -19.81 -18.83
N LYS A 208 -1.58 -21.05 -18.32
CA LYS A 208 -1.52 -21.32 -16.88
C LYS A 208 -0.26 -20.76 -16.23
N SER A 209 0.89 -20.85 -16.91
CA SER A 209 2.18 -20.35 -16.40
C SER A 209 2.28 -18.82 -16.34
N ASP A 210 1.33 -18.11 -16.97
CA ASP A 210 1.25 -16.66 -16.92
C ASP A 210 0.45 -16.14 -15.72
N ILE A 211 -0.19 -17.00 -14.92
CA ILE A 211 -0.94 -16.58 -13.74
C ILE A 211 0.04 -16.09 -12.68
N LEU A 212 0.00 -14.78 -12.45
CA LEU A 212 0.86 -14.11 -11.48
C LEU A 212 0.26 -14.22 -10.08
N LEU A 213 1.09 -14.54 -9.09
CA LEU A 213 0.70 -14.59 -7.66
C LEU A 213 -0.39 -15.64 -7.39
N GLU A 214 -0.39 -16.75 -8.14
CA GLU A 214 -1.43 -17.78 -8.04
C GLU A 214 -1.55 -18.37 -6.62
N GLU A 215 -0.43 -18.81 -6.03
CA GLU A 215 -0.41 -19.40 -4.69
C GLU A 215 -0.92 -18.42 -3.63
N GLU A 216 -0.58 -17.14 -3.77
CA GLU A 216 -1.03 -16.08 -2.86
C GLU A 216 -2.54 -15.85 -2.98
N LEU A 217 -3.08 -15.80 -4.20
CA LEU A 217 -4.52 -15.69 -4.43
C LEU A 217 -5.27 -16.90 -3.88
N GLN A 218 -4.75 -18.11 -4.12
CA GLN A 218 -5.34 -19.35 -3.62
C GLN A 218 -5.37 -19.38 -2.09
N GLY A 219 -4.25 -19.01 -1.43
CA GLY A 219 -4.20 -18.92 0.03
C GLY A 219 -5.20 -17.92 0.60
N LEU A 220 -5.43 -16.78 -0.08
CA LEU A 220 -6.45 -15.81 0.33
C LEU A 220 -7.88 -16.36 0.17
N VAL A 221 -8.16 -17.15 -0.88
CA VAL A 221 -9.46 -17.81 -1.06
C VAL A 221 -9.70 -18.84 0.04
N GLU A 222 -8.71 -19.66 0.37
CA GLU A 222 -8.81 -20.68 1.43
C GLU A 222 -9.04 -20.07 2.81
N GLN A 223 -8.40 -18.93 3.10
CA GLN A 223 -8.58 -18.22 4.37
C GLN A 223 -9.90 -17.46 4.47
N HIS A 224 -10.49 -17.07 3.33
CA HIS A 224 -11.67 -16.21 3.28
C HIS A 224 -12.74 -16.67 2.25
N PRO A 225 -13.18 -17.93 2.27
CA PRO A 225 -14.02 -18.51 1.21
C PRO A 225 -15.39 -17.82 1.05
N ASP A 226 -15.94 -17.27 2.13
CA ASP A 226 -17.24 -16.56 2.10
C ASP A 226 -17.15 -15.11 1.60
N ARG A 227 -15.92 -14.61 1.41
CA ARG A 227 -15.63 -13.19 1.19
C ARG A 227 -14.80 -12.92 -0.06
N PHE A 228 -14.00 -13.88 -0.51
CA PHE A 228 -13.15 -13.74 -1.68
C PHE A 228 -13.22 -14.99 -2.55
N ASN A 229 -13.47 -14.78 -3.85
CA ASN A 229 -13.36 -15.82 -4.86
C ASN A 229 -12.57 -15.30 -6.07
N VAL A 230 -11.93 -16.24 -6.77
CA VAL A 230 -11.23 -15.98 -8.02
C VAL A 230 -11.72 -16.94 -9.11
N TYR A 231 -11.94 -16.41 -10.31
CA TYR A 231 -12.26 -17.14 -11.51
C TYR A 231 -11.25 -16.82 -12.60
N HIS A 232 -10.43 -17.78 -12.98
CA HIS A 232 -9.41 -17.59 -13.99
C HIS A 232 -9.97 -17.84 -15.40
N VAL A 233 -9.46 -17.08 -16.37
CA VAL A 233 -9.79 -17.20 -17.78
C VAL A 233 -8.49 -17.31 -18.57
N LEU A 234 -8.32 -18.39 -19.32
CA LEU A 234 -7.10 -18.66 -20.09
C LEU A 234 -7.37 -18.71 -21.60
N ASN A 235 -6.54 -18.05 -22.40
CA ASN A 235 -6.59 -18.20 -23.86
C ASN A 235 -6.14 -19.60 -24.30
N GLU A 236 -5.07 -20.12 -23.68
CA GLU A 236 -4.42 -21.39 -23.98
C GLU A 236 -4.38 -22.25 -22.70
N PRO A 237 -5.51 -22.84 -22.31
CA PRO A 237 -5.61 -23.65 -21.10
C PRO A 237 -4.94 -25.03 -21.26
N PRO A 238 -4.47 -25.66 -20.15
CA PRO A 238 -4.12 -27.08 -20.15
C PRO A 238 -5.37 -27.97 -20.32
N GLU A 239 -5.18 -29.24 -20.70
CA GLU A 239 -6.28 -30.18 -21.00
C GLU A 239 -7.30 -30.34 -19.85
N ASN A 240 -6.85 -30.24 -18.60
CA ASN A 240 -7.68 -30.42 -17.41
C ASN A 240 -8.25 -29.11 -16.84
N TRP A 241 -8.30 -28.04 -17.64
CA TRP A 241 -8.83 -26.75 -17.19
C TRP A 241 -10.36 -26.74 -17.11
N ASN A 242 -10.89 -26.29 -15.97
CA ASN A 242 -12.32 -26.31 -15.67
C ASN A 242 -12.92 -24.92 -15.42
N GLN A 243 -12.21 -23.85 -15.78
CA GLN A 243 -12.66 -22.46 -15.64
C GLN A 243 -12.81 -21.79 -17.01
N GLY A 244 -12.68 -20.47 -17.10
CA GLY A 244 -12.93 -19.74 -18.34
C GLY A 244 -11.89 -20.04 -19.42
N VAL A 245 -12.34 -20.15 -20.67
CA VAL A 245 -11.48 -20.37 -21.85
C VAL A 245 -11.69 -19.24 -22.85
N GLY A 246 -10.60 -18.75 -23.45
CA GLY A 246 -10.60 -17.67 -24.43
C GLY A 246 -10.52 -16.29 -23.78
N PHE A 247 -11.30 -15.34 -24.30
CA PHE A 247 -11.37 -13.99 -23.76
C PHE A 247 -12.40 -13.88 -22.64
N ILE A 248 -12.30 -12.83 -21.83
CA ILE A 248 -13.33 -12.46 -20.85
C ILE A 248 -14.55 -11.95 -21.62
N THR A 249 -15.64 -12.72 -21.62
CA THR A 249 -16.89 -12.43 -22.34
C THR A 249 -17.93 -11.78 -21.43
N LYS A 250 -18.95 -11.16 -22.03
CA LYS A 250 -20.12 -10.62 -21.31
C LYS A 250 -20.75 -11.67 -20.39
N ASP A 251 -20.92 -12.90 -20.87
CA ASP A 251 -21.53 -13.99 -20.09
C ASP A 251 -20.70 -14.35 -18.85
N ILE A 252 -19.37 -14.35 -18.97
CA ILE A 252 -18.48 -14.56 -17.82
C ILE A 252 -18.66 -13.41 -16.81
N LEU A 253 -18.71 -12.16 -17.28
CA LEU A 253 -18.91 -11.01 -16.41
C LEU A 253 -20.27 -11.09 -15.68
N GLU A 254 -21.35 -11.43 -16.39
CA GLU A 254 -22.69 -11.56 -15.82
C GLU A 254 -22.78 -12.65 -14.75
N GLN A 255 -22.11 -13.79 -14.99
CA GLN A 255 -22.13 -14.93 -14.07
C GLN A 255 -21.23 -14.73 -12.84
N ARG A 256 -20.14 -13.97 -12.97
CA ARG A 256 -19.07 -13.93 -11.96
C ARG A 256 -18.93 -12.59 -11.24
N LEU A 257 -19.50 -11.51 -11.75
CA LEU A 257 -19.51 -10.21 -11.05
C LEU A 257 -20.80 -10.01 -10.22
N PRO A 258 -20.75 -9.19 -9.16
CA PRO A 258 -21.94 -8.77 -8.42
C PRO A 258 -22.90 -7.99 -9.33
N LYS A 259 -24.22 -8.23 -9.23
CA LYS A 259 -25.21 -7.52 -10.05
C LYS A 259 -25.13 -5.99 -9.88
N PRO A 260 -25.44 -5.20 -10.92
CA PRO A 260 -25.46 -3.74 -10.82
C PRO A 260 -26.31 -3.25 -9.65
N SER A 261 -25.72 -2.39 -8.81
CA SER A 261 -26.36 -1.79 -7.65
C SER A 261 -25.55 -0.58 -7.17
N ASN A 262 -26.19 0.34 -6.45
CA ASN A 262 -25.52 1.52 -5.87
C ASN A 262 -24.45 1.15 -4.83
N ASP A 263 -24.50 -0.07 -4.30
CA ASP A 263 -23.59 -0.59 -3.27
C ASP A 263 -22.58 -1.61 -3.83
N VAL A 264 -22.28 -1.48 -5.12
CA VAL A 264 -21.37 -2.32 -5.89
C VAL A 264 -20.38 -1.46 -6.65
N LYS A 265 -19.12 -1.91 -6.72
CA LYS A 265 -18.09 -1.28 -7.56
C LYS A 265 -17.37 -2.31 -8.40
N ILE A 266 -17.13 -2.00 -9.67
CA ILE A 266 -16.33 -2.82 -10.58
C ILE A 266 -14.99 -2.15 -10.81
N LEU A 267 -13.90 -2.88 -10.61
CA LEU A 267 -12.53 -2.40 -10.82
C LEU A 267 -11.90 -3.15 -12.00
N VAL A 268 -11.28 -2.42 -12.92
CA VAL A 268 -10.71 -3.01 -14.14
C VAL A 268 -9.27 -2.56 -14.33
N CYS A 269 -8.35 -3.50 -14.54
CA CYS A 269 -6.97 -3.21 -14.90
C CYS A 269 -6.39 -4.31 -15.80
N GLY A 270 -5.76 -3.94 -16.91
CA GLY A 270 -5.17 -4.90 -17.84
C GLY A 270 -4.81 -4.26 -19.18
N PRO A 271 -4.54 -5.08 -20.21
CA PRO A 271 -4.26 -4.58 -21.55
C PRO A 271 -5.40 -3.70 -22.10
N PRO A 272 -5.11 -2.61 -22.85
CA PRO A 272 -6.14 -1.69 -23.32
C PRO A 272 -7.31 -2.34 -24.08
N PRO A 273 -7.10 -3.35 -24.96
CA PRO A 273 -8.22 -4.05 -25.61
C PRO A 273 -9.14 -4.75 -24.62
N MET A 274 -8.59 -5.38 -23.57
CA MET A 274 -9.37 -6.03 -22.52
C MET A 274 -10.18 -5.00 -21.73
N VAL A 275 -9.55 -3.91 -21.28
CA VAL A 275 -10.22 -2.85 -20.53
C VAL A 275 -11.39 -2.27 -21.32
N LYS A 276 -11.19 -2.02 -22.62
CA LYS A 276 -12.25 -1.53 -23.53
C LYS A 276 -13.40 -2.54 -23.65
N ALA A 277 -13.10 -3.82 -23.89
CA ALA A 277 -14.12 -4.87 -24.04
C ALA A 277 -14.95 -5.04 -22.76
N VAL A 278 -14.28 -5.13 -21.61
CA VAL A 278 -14.94 -5.27 -20.29
C VAL A 278 -15.81 -4.06 -19.99
N THR A 279 -15.31 -2.84 -20.25
CA THR A 279 -16.05 -1.59 -20.03
C THR A 279 -17.35 -1.53 -20.84
N ASN A 280 -17.29 -1.92 -22.11
CA ASN A 280 -18.46 -1.97 -22.97
C ASN A 280 -19.45 -3.02 -22.47
N ALA A 281 -18.97 -4.23 -22.18
CA ALA A 281 -19.81 -5.31 -21.69
C ALA A 281 -20.47 -4.99 -20.33
N THR A 282 -19.77 -4.31 -19.41
CA THR A 282 -20.40 -3.84 -18.17
C THR A 282 -21.49 -2.80 -18.44
N THR A 283 -21.33 -1.93 -19.44
CA THR A 283 -22.41 -1.00 -19.81
C THR A 283 -23.64 -1.77 -20.33
N ASP A 284 -23.42 -2.78 -21.17
CA ASP A 284 -24.48 -3.65 -21.71
C ASP A 284 -25.15 -4.55 -20.66
N LEU A 285 -24.53 -4.71 -19.49
CA LEU A 285 -25.06 -5.43 -18.33
C LEU A 285 -25.80 -4.51 -17.35
N GLY A 286 -25.88 -3.21 -17.63
CA GLY A 286 -26.64 -2.25 -16.83
C GLY A 286 -25.86 -1.58 -15.70
N TYR A 287 -24.52 -1.68 -15.69
CA TYR A 287 -23.69 -0.84 -14.83
C TYR A 287 -23.63 0.59 -15.39
N GLU A 288 -23.39 1.57 -14.52
CA GLU A 288 -23.22 2.97 -14.92
C GLU A 288 -22.04 3.10 -15.90
N PRO A 289 -22.24 3.75 -17.06
CA PRO A 289 -21.18 3.95 -18.05
C PRO A 289 -19.97 4.67 -17.43
N PRO A 290 -18.75 4.10 -17.50
CA PRO A 290 -17.58 4.74 -16.92
C PRO A 290 -17.16 5.96 -17.73
N ARG A 291 -16.57 6.93 -17.03
CA ARG A 291 -15.96 8.11 -17.65
C ARG A 291 -14.68 7.74 -18.40
N THR A 292 -14.26 8.58 -19.35
CA THR A 292 -12.97 8.42 -20.04
C THR A 292 -11.82 8.33 -19.04
N VAL A 293 -11.77 9.29 -18.10
CA VAL A 293 -10.88 9.29 -16.94
C VAL A 293 -11.71 8.93 -15.71
N SER A 294 -11.38 7.81 -15.08
CA SER A 294 -12.17 7.30 -13.96
C SER A 294 -12.09 8.22 -12.74
N LYS A 295 -13.24 8.39 -12.08
CA LYS A 295 -13.39 9.08 -10.79
C LYS A 295 -13.77 8.08 -9.73
N LEU A 296 -13.43 8.36 -8.47
CA LEU A 296 -13.75 7.48 -7.34
C LEU A 296 -15.25 7.12 -7.26
N THR A 297 -16.11 8.05 -7.66
CA THR A 297 -17.57 7.87 -7.66
C THR A 297 -18.08 6.95 -8.77
N ASP A 298 -17.30 6.65 -9.82
CA ASP A 298 -17.73 5.78 -10.90
C ASP A 298 -18.03 4.37 -10.37
N GLN A 299 -19.17 3.79 -10.75
CA GLN A 299 -19.47 2.40 -10.45
C GLN A 299 -18.44 1.46 -11.10
N VAL A 300 -18.00 1.75 -12.32
CA VAL A 300 -16.92 1.04 -13.02
C VAL A 300 -15.67 1.92 -13.04
N PHE A 301 -14.62 1.54 -12.32
CA PHE A 301 -13.35 2.25 -12.23
C PHE A 301 -12.25 1.52 -13.02
N LYS A 302 -11.59 2.24 -13.92
CA LYS A 302 -10.43 1.74 -14.68
C LYS A 302 -9.16 2.34 -14.08
N PHE A 303 -8.21 1.49 -13.72
CA PHE A 303 -6.90 1.91 -13.23
C PHE A 303 -5.98 2.43 -14.33
#